data_AF-A0A1X3JM08-F1
#
_entry.id   AF-A0A1X3JM08-F1
#
_cell.length_a   1.000
_cell.length_b   1.000
_cell.length_c   1.000
_cell.angle_alpha   90.00
_cell.angle_beta   90.00
_cell.angle_gamma   90.00
#
_symmetry.space_group_name_H-M   'P 1'
#
loop_
_entity.id
_entity.type
_entity.pdbx_description
1 polymer ?
#
loop_
_entity_poly.entity_id
_entity_poly.type
_entity_poly.pdbx_seq_one_letter_code
_entity_poly.pdbx_strand_id
1 'polypeptide(L)' 'METTFVLDALEQALWARRPSGTVHHSDKGSQYVSLAYTQRLKEAGLLASTGSTG' A
#
# COMPACT_ATOMS: atom_id res chain seq x y z
N MET A 1 -0.82 4.61 15.41
CA MET A 1 -0.21 5.14 14.18
C MET A 1 -1.35 5.45 13.25
N GLU A 2 -1.50 6.71 12.85
CA GLU A 2 -2.63 7.15 12.05
C GLU A 2 -2.53 6.60 10.62
N THR A 3 -3.63 6.05 10.09
CA THR A 3 -3.71 5.52 8.71
C THR A 3 -3.32 6.57 7.66
N THR A 4 -3.52 7.85 7.96
CA THR A 4 -3.14 9.00 7.12
C THR A 4 -1.64 9.02 6.83
N PHE A 5 -0.79 8.79 7.82
CA PHE A 5 0.66 8.80 7.63
C PHE A 5 1.13 7.73 6.63
N VAL A 6 0.52 6.56 6.69
CA VAL A 6 0.88 5.44 5.82
C VAL A 6 0.36 5.63 4.40
N LEU A 7 -0.81 6.26 4.24
CA LEU A 7 -1.30 6.70 2.93
C LEU A 7 -0.40 7.77 2.32
N ASP A 8 0.03 8.78 3.09
CA ASP A 8 0.93 9.82 2.60
C ASP A 8 2.26 9.24 2.13
N ALA A 9 2.82 8.28 2.88
CA ALA A 9 4.03 7.56 2.48
C ALA A 9 3.83 6.78 1.17
N LEU A 10 2.66 6.15 0.98
CA LEU A 10 2.32 5.48 -0.27
C LEU A 10 2.24 6.48 -1.43
N GLU A 11 1.58 7.63 -1.25
CA GLU A 11 1.49 8.67 -2.29
C GLU A 11 2.87 9.17 -2.72
N GLN A 12 3.74 9.45 -1.74
CA GLN A 12 5.11 9.89 -2.02
C GLN A 12 5.89 8.84 -2.80
N ALA A 13 5.76 7.56 -2.42
CA ALA A 13 6.43 6.47 -3.12
C ALA A 13 5.93 6.29 -4.56
N LEU A 14 4.61 6.39 -4.77
CA LEU A 14 4.00 6.30 -6.09
C LEU A 14 4.44 7.46 -6.99
N TRP A 15 4.47 8.67 -6.45
CA TRP A 15 4.95 9.84 -7.18
C TRP A 15 6.42 9.71 -7.59
N ALA A 16 7.28 9.33 -6.65
CA ALA A 16 8.72 9.26 -6.88
C ALA A 16 9.11 8.14 -7.85
N ARG A 17 8.43 6.99 -7.79
CA ARG A 17 8.85 5.77 -8.52
C ARG A 17 8.04 5.48 -9.78
N ARG A 18 6.82 6.01 -9.87
CA ARG A 18 5.86 5.77 -10.97
C ARG A 18 5.80 4.28 -11.38
N PRO A 19 5.61 3.35 -10.42
CA PRO A 19 5.65 1.92 -10.69
C PRO A 19 4.48 1.47 -11.56
N SER A 20 4.66 0.38 -12.30
CA SER A 20 3.61 -0.24 -13.11
C SER A 20 3.79 -1.76 -13.14
N GLY A 21 2.69 -2.50 -12.96
CA GLY A 21 2.69 -3.97 -13.06
C GLY A 21 3.50 -4.67 -11.96
N THR A 22 3.65 -4.05 -10.79
CA THR A 22 4.40 -4.62 -9.66
C THR A 22 3.49 -5.07 -8.51
N VAL A 23 4.05 -5.90 -7.63
CA VAL A 23 3.42 -6.29 -6.36
C VAL A 23 3.93 -5.36 -5.26
N HIS A 24 2.99 -4.77 -4.51
CA HIS A 24 3.29 -4.07 -3.27
C HIS A 24 3.16 -5.04 -2.10
N HIS A 25 4.28 -5.35 -1.46
CA HIS A 25 4.30 -6.20 -0.27
C HIS A 25 4.39 -5.35 0.99
N SER A 26 3.48 -5.58 1.95
CA SER A 26 3.44 -4.89 3.24
C SER A 26 3.17 -5.87 4.39
N ASP A 27 3.42 -5.42 5.61
CA ASP A 27 3.01 -6.17 6.81
C ASP A 27 1.48 -6.27 6.91
N LYS A 28 0.99 -7.21 7.75
CA LYS A 28 -0.45 -7.42 7.99
C LYS A 28 -1.05 -6.47 9.04
N GLY A 29 -0.49 -5.27 9.19
CA GLY A 29 -1.00 -4.25 10.11
C GLY A 29 -2.35 -3.67 9.64
N SER A 30 -3.21 -3.28 10.58
CA SER A 30 -4.57 -2.75 10.29
C SER A 30 -4.56 -1.57 9.31
N GLN A 31 -3.50 -0.76 9.34
CA GLN A 31 -3.30 0.36 8.42
C GLN A 31 -3.06 -0.09 6.98
N TYR A 32 -2.33 -1.20 6.78
CA TYR A 32 -1.98 -1.73 5.45
C TYR A 32 -3.08 -2.60 4.85
N VAL A 33 -3.94 -3.19 5.70
CA VAL A 33 -5.14 -3.93 5.26
C VAL A 33 -6.39 -3.06 5.23
N SER A 34 -6.26 -1.76 5.49
CA SER A 34 -7.39 -0.84 5.44
C SER A 34 -7.95 -0.72 4.01
N LEU A 35 -9.25 -0.43 3.91
CA LEU A 35 -9.91 -0.26 2.61
C LEU A 35 -9.28 0.86 1.80
N ALA A 36 -8.98 2.00 2.43
CA ALA A 36 -8.37 3.14 1.75
C ALA A 36 -6.99 2.80 1.17
N TYR A 37 -6.15 2.09 1.93
CA TYR A 37 -4.81 1.71 1.49
C TYR A 37 -4.85 0.73 0.31
N THR A 38 -5.63 -0.34 0.46
CA THR A 38 -5.77 -1.38 -0.58
C THR A 38 -6.42 -0.85 -1.86
N GLN A 39 -7.42 0.03 -1.74
CA GLN A 39 -8.05 0.69 -2.88
C GLN A 39 -7.06 1.58 -3.63
N ARG A 40 -6.23 2.34 -2.91
CA ARG A 40 -5.24 3.23 -3.53
C ARG A 40 -4.16 2.46 -4.30
N LEU A 41 -3.72 1.31 -3.79
CA LEU A 41 -2.82 0.39 -4.49
C LEU A 41 -3.43 -0.10 -5.81
N LYS A 42 -4.73 -0.48 -5.78
CA LYS A 42 -5.45 -0.92 -6.97
C LYS A 42 -5.55 0.20 -8.01
N GLU A 43 -5.83 1.43 -7.59
CA GLU A 43 -5.86 2.61 -8.48
C GLU A 43 -4.50 2.94 -9.09
N ALA A 44 -3.41 2.63 -8.37
CA ALA A 44 -2.05 2.71 -8.89
C ALA A 44 -1.68 1.55 -9.85
N GLY A 45 -2.57 0.57 -10.06
CA GLY A 45 -2.30 -0.62 -10.86
C GLY A 45 -1.34 -1.60 -10.18
N LEU A 46 -1.27 -1.58 -8.84
CA LEU A 46 -0.43 -2.47 -8.05
C LEU A 46 -1.23 -3.61 -7.44
N LEU A 47 -0.61 -4.79 -7.36
CA LEU A 47 -1.18 -5.93 -6.66
C LEU A 47 -0.72 -5.90 -5.19
N ALA A 48 -1.65 -5.91 -4.24
CA ALA A 48 -1.31 -5.97 -2.83
C ALA A 48 -0.96 -7.40 -2.39
N SER A 49 0.06 -7.53 -1.55
CA SER A 49 0.47 -8.79 -0.92
C SER A 49 0.83 -8.54 0.54
N THR A 50 0.43 -9.44 1.43
CA THR A 50 0.83 -9.43 2.84
C THR A 50 1.28 -10.82 3.27
N GLY A 51 2.25 -10.91 4.19
CA GLY A 51 2.65 -12.18 4.78
C GLY A 51 1.51 -12.87 5.56
N SER A 52 1.59 -14.20 5.69
CA SER A 52 0.86 -14.94 6.73
C SER A 52 1.44 -14.55 8.07
N THR A 53 0.60 -14.31 9.08
CA THR A 53 1.01 -14.07 10.48
C THR A 53 2.20 -14.95 10.84
N GLY A 54 3.31 -14.31 11.25
CA GLY A 54 4.53 -15.01 11.68
C GLY A 54 4.30 -15.87 12.90
#